data_AF-A0A8C1UTU4-F1
#
_entry.id   AF-A0A8C1UTU4-F1
#
_cell.length_a   1.000
_cell.length_b   1.000
_cell.length_c   1.000
_cell.angle_alpha   90.00
_cell.angle_beta   90.00
_cell.angle_gamma   90.00
#
_symmetry.space_group_name_H-M   'P 1'
#
loop_
_entity.id
_entity.type
_entity.pdbx_description
1 polymer ?
#
loop_
_entity_poly.entity_id
_entity_poly.type
_entity_poly.pdbx_seq_one_letter_code
_entity_poly.pdbx_strand_id
1 'polypeptide(L)'
;MQHRVTRDIITFLGHFTTHQSKYRRIKSFPRYLVQNKRSVTSFSNATIYTFCLNHIFHPCLQMLKEGDTINHPYWPRNLSIPNYVANDRSMSEILVFLFSVSGILLLATWSLTGRKVSGSRLSGGRRLALCWFTVCGFIHGVIEGWFSLNYTIIPEDQSFLSQLWKEYSKGDSRYAIADNFTVSMETVTACLWGPFSIWIVVAFLYNHSYRFVLQLIVSLGQLYGAVLYFFTEHRDGYIHSEYGHPIYFWFYFVFMNILWIVIPFILIADSWCQLSACQSMFDKAALKGKSKRS
;
A
#
# COMPACT_ATOMS: atom_id res chain seq x y z
N MET A 1 -35.62 2.99 -16.46
CA MET A 1 -34.64 2.87 -15.34
C MET A 1 -33.33 3.62 -15.58
N GLN A 2 -32.84 3.75 -16.83
CA GLN A 2 -31.61 4.50 -17.15
C GLN A 2 -31.65 6.01 -16.84
N HIS A 3 -32.82 6.66 -16.90
CA HIS A 3 -32.94 8.12 -16.67
C HIS A 3 -32.91 8.56 -15.19
N ARG A 4 -33.03 7.66 -14.21
CA ARG A 4 -32.96 8.02 -12.78
C ARG A 4 -31.53 8.10 -12.27
N VAL A 5 -30.66 7.17 -12.72
CA VAL A 5 -29.26 7.09 -12.29
C VAL A 5 -28.44 8.31 -12.73
N THR A 6 -28.77 8.93 -13.88
CA THR A 6 -28.06 10.10 -14.39
C THR A 6 -28.37 11.39 -13.61
N ARG A 7 -29.56 11.52 -12.99
CA ARG A 7 -29.91 12.68 -12.15
C ARG A 7 -29.22 12.66 -10.79
N ASP A 8 -29.02 11.47 -10.24
CA ASP A 8 -28.41 11.33 -8.91
C ASP A 8 -26.89 11.62 -8.95
N ILE A 9 -26.22 11.30 -10.06
CA ILE A 9 -24.79 11.61 -10.26
C ILE A 9 -24.54 13.13 -10.45
N ILE A 10 -25.43 13.83 -11.17
CA ILE A 10 -25.31 15.28 -11.37
C ILE A 10 -25.56 16.06 -10.06
N THR A 11 -26.46 15.56 -9.21
CA THR A 11 -26.74 16.16 -7.89
C THR A 11 -25.58 15.95 -6.91
N PHE A 12 -24.86 14.82 -7.01
CA PHE A 12 -23.67 14.55 -6.19
C PHE A 12 -22.45 15.41 -6.61
N LEU A 13 -22.27 15.67 -7.91
CA LEU A 13 -21.17 16.50 -8.43
C LEU A 13 -21.38 18.01 -8.19
N GLY A 14 -22.64 18.47 -8.11
CA GLY A 14 -22.97 19.86 -7.76
C GLY A 14 -22.59 20.24 -6.32
N HIS A 15 -22.49 19.27 -5.41
CA HIS A 15 -22.14 19.51 -4.01
C HIS A 15 -20.63 19.64 -3.75
N PHE A 16 -19.79 19.22 -4.72
CA PHE A 16 -18.32 19.25 -4.60
C PHE A 16 -17.70 20.59 -5.05
N THR A 17 -18.41 21.39 -5.85
CA THR A 17 -17.89 22.64 -6.40
C THR A 17 -18.09 23.86 -5.50
N THR A 18 -18.86 23.75 -4.41
CA THR A 18 -19.09 24.86 -3.47
C THR A 18 -18.14 24.89 -2.27
N HIS A 19 -17.23 23.91 -2.12
CA HIS A 19 -16.35 23.81 -0.94
C HIS A 19 -14.89 24.23 -1.16
N GLN A 20 -14.54 24.76 -2.34
CA GLN A 20 -13.18 25.22 -2.69
C GLN A 20 -12.93 26.73 -2.46
N SER A 21 -13.91 27.51 -2.01
CA SER A 21 -13.75 28.97 -1.84
C SER A 21 -13.38 29.44 -0.43
N LYS A 22 -13.12 28.54 0.53
CA LYS A 22 -12.95 28.91 1.96
C LYS A 22 -11.54 28.85 2.56
N TYR A 23 -10.50 28.59 1.76
CA TYR A 23 -9.10 28.62 2.25
C TYR A 23 -8.24 29.64 1.48
N ARG A 24 -8.56 30.93 1.63
CA ARG A 24 -7.64 32.05 1.35
C ARG A 24 -7.82 33.15 2.39
N ARG A 25 -7.20 32.96 3.57
CA ARG A 25 -6.72 34.05 4.43
C ARG A 25 -5.96 33.50 5.64
N ILE A 26 -4.63 33.52 5.58
CA ILE A 26 -3.81 33.60 6.78
C ILE A 26 -2.90 34.81 6.58
N LYS A 27 -3.32 35.94 7.17
CA LYS A 27 -2.49 37.10 7.47
C LYS A 27 -2.49 37.25 8.98
N SER A 28 -1.39 36.92 9.65
CA SER A 28 -1.08 37.43 10.99
C SER A 28 0.38 37.11 11.33
N PHE A 29 1.27 38.06 11.03
CA PHE A 29 2.57 38.18 11.70
C PHE A 29 2.32 38.64 13.15
N PRO A 30 2.93 38.02 14.17
CA PRO A 30 2.83 38.54 15.53
C PRO A 30 3.71 39.79 15.69
N ARG A 31 3.06 40.92 16.00
CA ARG A 31 3.67 42.16 16.45
C ARG A 31 4.07 42.00 17.92
N TYR A 32 5.32 41.65 18.19
CA TYR A 32 5.95 41.89 19.47
C TYR A 32 7.31 42.54 19.21
N LEU A 33 7.39 43.85 19.46
CA LEU A 33 8.57 44.64 19.85
C LEU A 33 8.22 46.12 19.68
N VAL A 34 7.41 46.65 20.59
CA VAL A 34 7.34 48.09 20.85
C VAL A 34 7.29 48.28 22.35
N GLN A 35 8.46 48.36 22.98
CA GLN A 35 8.70 49.11 24.21
C GLN A 35 10.20 49.11 24.48
N ASN A 36 10.86 50.23 24.21
CA ASN A 36 11.56 51.06 25.21
C ASN A 36 12.49 52.03 24.47
N LYS A 37 12.04 53.29 24.29
CA LYS A 37 12.91 54.40 23.88
C LYS A 37 13.57 54.94 25.14
N ARG A 38 14.84 54.62 25.39
CA ARG A 38 15.80 55.45 26.14
C ARG A 38 17.22 54.86 26.03
N SER A 39 18.17 55.76 25.77
CA SER A 39 19.64 55.58 25.67
C SER A 39 20.18 54.63 24.60
N VAL A 40 20.30 55.13 23.36
CA VAL A 40 21.21 54.58 22.35
C VAL A 40 22.56 55.28 22.52
N THR A 41 23.46 54.69 23.30
CA THR A 41 24.90 54.93 23.14
C THR A 41 25.38 54.11 21.94
N SER A 42 26.17 54.73 21.06
CA SER A 42 26.62 54.15 19.79
C SER A 42 27.37 52.84 19.99
N PHE A 43 26.73 51.71 19.69
CA PHE A 43 27.45 50.48 19.40
C PHE A 43 27.74 50.43 17.91
N SER A 44 29.01 50.21 17.56
CA SER A 44 29.42 50.11 16.16
C SER A 44 28.64 48.99 15.45
N ASN A 45 28.32 49.16 14.17
CA ASN A 45 27.64 48.13 13.38
C ASN A 45 28.36 46.77 13.51
N ALA A 46 29.70 46.76 13.61
CA ALA A 46 30.49 45.55 13.81
C ALA A 46 30.11 44.76 15.07
N THR A 47 29.71 45.40 16.17
CA THR A 47 29.36 44.71 17.43
C THR A 47 28.02 43.98 17.32
N ILE A 48 27.04 44.55 16.60
CA ILE A 48 25.72 43.93 16.37
C ILE A 48 25.85 42.73 15.42
N TYR A 49 26.66 42.85 14.36
CA TYR A 49 26.92 41.74 13.45
C TYR A 49 27.60 40.56 14.16
N THR A 50 28.63 40.82 14.97
CA THR A 50 29.32 39.77 15.74
C THR A 50 28.43 39.11 16.79
N PHE A 51 27.53 39.87 17.44
CA PHE A 51 26.56 39.33 18.38
C PHE A 51 25.51 38.43 17.69
N CYS A 52 24.94 38.86 16.56
CA CYS A 52 24.02 38.04 15.76
C CYS A 52 24.71 36.77 15.20
N LEU A 53 25.96 36.89 14.74
CA LEU A 53 26.74 35.74 14.26
C LEU A 53 26.99 34.72 15.37
N ASN A 54 27.42 35.16 16.56
CA ASN A 54 27.86 34.26 17.63
C ASN A 54 26.73 33.74 18.53
N HIS A 55 25.63 34.49 18.70
CA HIS A 55 24.56 34.12 19.64
C HIS A 55 23.24 33.70 18.97
N ILE A 56 23.04 34.02 17.68
CA ILE A 56 21.82 33.61 16.95
C ILE A 56 22.20 32.62 15.85
N PHE A 57 23.17 32.95 15.00
CA PHE A 57 23.56 32.09 13.89
C PHE A 57 24.42 30.91 14.32
N HIS A 58 25.40 31.06 15.22
CA HIS A 58 26.26 29.94 15.64
C HIS A 58 25.49 28.84 16.41
N PRO A 59 24.59 29.15 17.36
CA PRO A 59 23.77 28.14 18.01
C PRO A 59 22.72 27.56 17.06
N CYS A 60 22.17 28.34 16.14
CA CYS A 60 21.24 27.84 15.12
C CYS A 60 21.95 26.95 14.07
N LEU A 61 23.20 27.26 13.70
CA LEU A 61 24.04 26.40 12.85
C LEU A 61 24.47 25.12 13.59
N GLN A 62 24.72 25.18 14.90
CA GLN A 62 24.99 24.00 15.74
C GLN A 62 23.72 23.14 15.93
N MET A 63 22.56 23.76 16.15
CA MET A 63 21.27 23.06 16.17
C MET A 63 20.90 22.43 14.82
N LEU A 64 21.40 22.98 13.71
CA LEU A 64 21.29 22.37 12.37
C LEU A 64 22.39 21.33 12.09
N LYS A 65 23.38 21.16 12.97
CA LYS A 65 24.53 20.25 12.77
C LYS A 65 24.57 19.02 13.68
N GLU A 66 23.68 18.91 14.66
CA GLU A 66 23.63 17.76 15.57
C GLU A 66 22.18 17.30 15.79
N GLY A 67 21.51 16.93 14.70
CA GLY A 67 20.63 15.76 14.80
C GLY A 67 21.55 14.58 14.60
N ASP A 68 21.76 13.74 15.60
CA ASP A 68 22.41 12.44 15.43
C ASP A 68 21.71 11.75 14.25
N THR A 69 22.33 11.77 13.06
CA THR A 69 21.80 11.04 11.91
C THR A 69 22.03 9.58 12.24
N ILE A 70 21.05 8.97 12.89
CA ILE A 70 21.07 7.53 13.17
C ILE A 70 21.27 6.84 11.82
N ASN A 71 22.40 6.14 11.70
CA ASN A 71 22.82 5.56 10.43
C ASN A 71 21.84 4.42 10.06
N HIS A 72 21.20 4.53 8.90
CA HIS A 72 20.24 3.54 8.41
C HIS A 72 20.57 3.12 6.96
N PRO A 73 20.16 1.90 6.54
CA PRO A 73 20.51 1.38 5.22
C PRO A 73 19.62 1.91 4.08
N TYR A 74 18.58 2.68 4.37
CA TYR A 74 17.57 3.11 3.40
C TYR A 74 18.02 4.27 2.51
N TRP A 75 17.41 4.35 1.32
CA TRP A 75 17.59 5.45 0.36
C TRP A 75 16.35 6.37 0.38
N PRO A 76 16.52 7.70 0.28
CA PRO A 76 17.81 8.41 0.24
C PRO A 76 18.52 8.37 1.60
N ARG A 77 19.87 8.44 1.58
CA ARG A 77 20.71 8.23 2.78
C ARG A 77 20.56 9.30 3.86
N ASN A 78 19.93 10.43 3.53
CA ASN A 78 19.68 11.56 4.43
C ASN A 78 18.24 11.57 4.98
N LEU A 79 17.50 10.47 4.87
CA LEU A 79 16.20 10.37 5.54
C LEU A 79 16.36 10.54 7.05
N SER A 80 15.37 11.16 7.68
CA SER A 80 15.30 11.26 9.14
C SER A 80 14.39 10.15 9.65
N ILE A 81 14.98 9.09 10.20
CA ILE A 81 14.25 7.96 10.79
C ILE A 81 14.60 7.91 12.27
N PRO A 82 13.84 8.60 13.13
CA PRO A 82 14.11 8.64 14.56
C PRO A 82 14.02 7.24 15.16
N ASN A 83 14.84 6.97 16.17
CA ASN A 83 14.89 5.71 16.90
C ASN A 83 15.17 4.46 16.05
N TYR A 84 15.74 4.60 14.84
CA TYR A 84 16.04 3.44 14.01
C TYR A 84 16.95 2.43 14.73
N VAL A 85 16.50 1.18 14.80
CA VAL A 85 17.29 0.05 15.28
C VAL A 85 17.39 -0.98 14.16
N ALA A 86 18.62 -1.35 13.79
CA ALA A 86 18.87 -2.39 12.80
C ALA A 86 18.27 -3.74 13.22
N ASN A 87 17.95 -4.59 12.25
CA ASN A 87 17.48 -5.95 12.52
C ASN A 87 18.58 -6.75 13.22
N ASP A 88 18.20 -7.52 14.25
CA ASP A 88 19.06 -8.55 14.82
C ASP A 88 19.02 -9.86 14.03
N ARG A 89 17.98 -10.06 13.20
CA ARG A 89 17.85 -11.19 12.26
C ARG A 89 18.47 -10.87 10.91
N SER A 90 19.06 -11.89 10.32
CA SER A 90 19.57 -11.85 8.96
C SER A 90 18.44 -11.87 7.92
N MET A 91 18.75 -11.35 6.72
CA MET A 91 17.86 -11.42 5.55
C MET A 91 17.43 -12.88 5.26
N SER A 92 18.36 -13.83 5.34
CA SER A 92 18.08 -15.24 5.05
C SER A 92 17.07 -15.85 6.03
N GLU A 93 17.19 -15.56 7.34
CA GLU A 93 16.22 -16.03 8.33
C GLU A 93 14.81 -15.50 8.05
N ILE A 94 14.70 -14.21 7.72
CA ILE A 94 13.43 -13.57 7.39
C ILE A 94 12.81 -14.22 6.14
N LEU A 95 13.59 -14.36 5.07
CA LEU A 95 13.11 -14.93 3.81
C LEU A 95 12.76 -16.41 3.95
N VAL A 96 13.58 -17.21 4.64
CA VAL A 96 13.30 -18.64 4.89
C VAL A 96 11.97 -18.80 5.61
N PHE A 97 11.69 -18.00 6.64
CA PHE A 97 10.40 -18.03 7.30
C PHE A 97 9.25 -17.66 6.35
N LEU A 98 9.35 -16.54 5.64
CA LEU A 98 8.30 -16.07 4.73
C LEU A 98 7.96 -17.11 3.65
N PHE A 99 8.98 -17.67 3.00
CA PHE A 99 8.80 -18.67 1.95
C PHE A 99 8.34 -20.02 2.51
N SER A 100 8.77 -20.40 3.72
CA SER A 100 8.33 -21.65 4.35
C SER A 100 6.85 -21.61 4.72
N VAL A 101 6.39 -20.52 5.37
CA VAL A 101 4.97 -20.36 5.73
C VAL A 101 4.10 -20.30 4.47
N SER A 102 4.51 -19.50 3.47
CA SER A 102 3.81 -19.40 2.20
C SER A 102 3.78 -20.74 1.45
N GLY A 103 4.87 -21.50 1.48
CA GLY A 103 4.97 -22.84 0.89
C GLY A 103 4.05 -23.85 1.57
N ILE A 104 3.98 -23.85 2.91
CA ILE A 104 3.06 -24.70 3.67
C ILE A 104 1.61 -24.36 3.33
N LEU A 105 1.24 -23.08 3.30
CA LEU A 105 -0.10 -22.63 2.92
C LEU A 105 -0.46 -23.07 1.50
N LEU A 106 0.46 -22.93 0.54
CA LEU A 106 0.29 -23.37 -0.83
C LEU A 106 0.04 -24.88 -0.90
N LEU A 107 0.86 -25.70 -0.23
CA LEU A 107 0.73 -27.16 -0.22
C LEU A 107 -0.56 -27.62 0.47
N ALA A 108 -0.94 -26.97 1.56
CA ALA A 108 -2.18 -27.23 2.28
C ALA A 108 -3.40 -26.92 1.40
N THR A 109 -3.45 -25.74 0.78
CA THR A 109 -4.54 -25.36 -0.13
C THR A 109 -4.56 -26.24 -1.38
N TRP A 110 -3.41 -26.59 -1.94
CA TRP A 110 -3.33 -27.51 -3.08
C TRP A 110 -3.93 -28.88 -2.74
N SER A 111 -3.61 -29.41 -1.56
CA SER A 111 -4.13 -30.69 -1.08
C SER A 111 -5.63 -30.64 -0.81
N LEU A 112 -6.10 -29.56 -0.17
CA LEU A 112 -7.52 -29.32 0.12
C LEU A 112 -8.35 -29.26 -1.17
N THR A 113 -7.90 -28.47 -2.15
CA THR A 113 -8.58 -28.25 -3.43
C THR A 113 -8.42 -29.42 -4.41
N GLY A 114 -7.58 -30.40 -4.07
CA GLY A 114 -7.43 -31.65 -4.82
C GLY A 114 -8.60 -32.63 -4.62
N ARG A 115 -9.37 -32.45 -3.56
CA ARG A 115 -10.57 -33.26 -3.26
C ARG A 115 -11.73 -32.89 -4.19
N LYS A 116 -12.73 -33.76 -4.33
CA LYS A 116 -13.94 -33.43 -5.10
C LYS A 116 -14.70 -32.31 -4.38
N VAL A 117 -14.99 -31.25 -5.12
CA VAL A 117 -15.79 -30.10 -4.68
C VAL A 117 -17.09 -30.11 -5.47
N SER A 118 -18.24 -30.19 -4.79
CA SER A 118 -19.56 -30.19 -5.44
C SER A 118 -19.70 -31.24 -6.56
N GLY A 119 -19.14 -32.45 -6.36
CA GLY A 119 -19.22 -33.57 -7.31
C GLY A 119 -18.16 -33.59 -8.42
N SER A 120 -17.38 -32.52 -8.61
CA SER A 120 -16.32 -32.44 -9.63
C SER A 120 -14.97 -32.02 -9.04
N ARG A 121 -13.88 -32.29 -9.75
CA ARG A 121 -12.54 -31.83 -9.35
C ARG A 121 -12.27 -30.48 -10.00
N LEU A 122 -11.75 -29.54 -9.22
CA LEU A 122 -11.31 -28.25 -9.77
C LEU A 122 -10.15 -28.46 -10.75
N SER A 123 -10.13 -27.66 -11.83
CA SER A 123 -9.03 -27.67 -12.79
C SER A 123 -7.71 -27.25 -12.12
N GLY A 124 -6.57 -27.68 -12.67
CA GLY A 124 -5.26 -27.31 -12.16
C GLY A 124 -5.08 -25.79 -12.02
N GLY A 125 -5.47 -25.02 -13.05
CA GLY A 125 -5.43 -23.56 -13.02
C GLY A 125 -6.30 -22.96 -11.91
N ARG A 126 -7.50 -23.50 -11.67
CA ARG A 126 -8.35 -23.03 -10.56
C ARG A 126 -7.71 -23.30 -9.21
N ARG A 127 -7.10 -24.47 -9.03
CA ARG A 127 -6.40 -24.84 -7.79
C ARG A 127 -5.22 -23.91 -7.53
N LEU A 128 -4.44 -23.58 -8.57
CA LEU A 128 -3.36 -22.59 -8.47
C LEU A 128 -3.89 -21.20 -8.07
N ALA A 129 -5.00 -20.76 -8.66
CA ALA A 129 -5.64 -19.49 -8.28
C ALA A 129 -6.08 -19.48 -6.81
N LEU A 130 -6.60 -20.60 -6.29
CA LEU A 130 -6.96 -20.69 -4.87
C LEU A 130 -5.74 -20.69 -3.96
N CYS A 131 -4.64 -21.34 -4.36
CA CYS A 131 -3.37 -21.23 -3.64
C CYS A 131 -2.87 -19.78 -3.60
N TRP A 132 -2.93 -19.06 -4.73
CA TRP A 132 -2.61 -17.64 -4.79
C TRP A 132 -3.44 -16.83 -3.79
N PHE A 133 -4.77 -16.98 -3.81
CA PHE A 133 -5.63 -16.25 -2.87
C PHE A 133 -5.39 -16.63 -1.39
N THR A 134 -5.03 -17.89 -1.08
CA THR A 134 -4.60 -18.22 0.28
C THR A 134 -3.35 -17.46 0.69
N VAL A 135 -2.33 -17.40 -0.17
CA VAL A 135 -1.11 -16.65 0.09
C VAL A 135 -1.39 -15.14 0.19
N CYS A 136 -2.24 -14.58 -0.68
CA CYS A 136 -2.70 -13.19 -0.56
C CYS A 136 -3.40 -12.94 0.77
N GLY A 137 -4.27 -13.84 1.22
CA GLY A 137 -4.95 -13.71 2.51
C GLY A 137 -3.96 -13.65 3.69
N PHE A 138 -2.88 -14.44 3.63
CA PHE A 138 -1.80 -14.38 4.62
C PHE A 138 -1.00 -13.08 4.54
N ILE A 139 -0.53 -12.70 3.35
CA ILE A 139 0.30 -11.49 3.18
C ILE A 139 -0.50 -10.25 3.58
N HIS A 140 -1.67 -10.05 2.99
CA HIS A 140 -2.51 -8.88 3.28
C HIS A 140 -3.00 -8.89 4.74
N GLY A 141 -3.49 -10.03 5.23
CA GLY A 141 -4.07 -10.12 6.56
C GLY A 141 -3.05 -10.03 7.70
N VAL A 142 -1.89 -10.66 7.55
CA VAL A 142 -0.89 -10.77 8.63
C VAL A 142 0.25 -9.78 8.43
N ILE A 143 0.87 -9.74 7.25
CA ILE A 143 2.08 -8.92 7.02
C ILE A 143 1.69 -7.46 6.85
N GLU A 144 0.81 -7.15 5.92
CA GLU A 144 0.31 -5.77 5.68
C GLU A 144 -0.61 -5.30 6.80
N GLY A 145 -1.35 -6.22 7.42
CA GLY A 145 -2.10 -5.95 8.66
C GLY A 145 -1.18 -5.51 9.80
N TRP A 146 -0.03 -6.18 9.98
CA TRP A 146 0.97 -5.74 10.97
C TRP A 146 1.52 -4.36 10.65
N PHE A 147 1.85 -4.08 9.39
CA PHE A 147 2.28 -2.75 8.97
C PHE A 147 1.25 -1.68 9.28
N SER A 148 0.00 -1.91 8.87
CA SER A 148 -1.10 -0.96 9.03
C SER A 148 -1.37 -0.62 10.49
N LEU A 149 -1.15 -1.56 11.41
CA LEU A 149 -1.34 -1.37 12.84
C LEU A 149 -0.11 -0.78 13.55
N ASN A 150 1.11 -1.02 13.04
CA ASN A 150 2.35 -0.77 13.77
C ASN A 150 3.36 0.12 13.01
N TYR A 151 3.02 0.71 11.86
CA TYR A 151 3.97 1.44 11.00
C TYR A 151 4.77 2.52 11.74
N THR A 152 4.21 3.15 12.78
CA THR A 152 4.90 4.17 13.59
C THR A 152 6.05 3.63 14.43
N ILE A 153 6.01 2.36 14.82
CA ILE A 153 7.02 1.73 15.71
C ILE A 153 7.97 0.79 14.97
N ILE A 154 7.69 0.45 13.70
CA ILE A 154 8.53 -0.48 12.91
C ILE A 154 10.02 -0.11 12.90
N PRO A 155 10.43 1.17 12.79
CA PRO A 155 11.85 1.51 12.80
C PRO A 155 12.61 1.11 14.07
N GLU A 156 11.96 1.13 15.23
CA GLU A 156 12.56 0.80 16.53
C GLU A 156 12.28 -0.66 16.97
N ASP A 157 11.20 -1.25 16.49
CA ASP A 157 10.71 -2.57 16.92
C ASP A 157 11.58 -3.74 16.40
N GLN A 158 11.69 -4.79 17.22
CA GLN A 158 12.41 -6.03 16.92
C GLN A 158 11.49 -7.24 16.79
N SER A 159 10.16 -7.05 16.81
CA SER A 159 9.23 -8.12 16.44
C SER A 159 9.52 -8.63 15.03
N PHE A 160 9.33 -9.93 14.80
CA PHE A 160 9.70 -10.57 13.52
C PHE A 160 9.09 -9.86 12.30
N LEU A 161 7.79 -9.51 12.36
CA LEU A 161 7.11 -8.83 11.25
C LEU A 161 7.63 -7.41 11.02
N SER A 162 7.99 -6.67 12.07
CA SER A 162 8.65 -5.36 11.94
C SER A 162 10.03 -5.50 11.31
N GLN A 163 10.79 -6.53 11.67
CA GLN A 163 12.07 -6.82 11.02
C GLN A 163 11.90 -7.20 9.54
N LEU A 164 10.86 -7.94 9.19
CA LEU A 164 10.50 -8.22 7.79
C LEU A 164 10.21 -6.92 7.03
N TRP A 165 9.45 -6.00 7.61
CA TRP A 165 9.18 -4.69 7.01
C TRP A 165 10.43 -3.82 6.91
N LYS A 166 11.32 -3.84 7.90
CA LYS A 166 12.62 -3.17 7.84
C LYS A 166 13.51 -3.76 6.74
N GLU A 167 13.45 -5.06 6.49
CA GLU A 167 14.17 -5.71 5.38
C GLU A 167 13.57 -5.29 4.03
N TYR A 168 12.24 -5.36 3.88
CA TYR A 168 11.55 -4.92 2.67
C TYR A 168 11.78 -3.43 2.38
N SER A 169 11.88 -2.61 3.42
CA SER A 169 12.14 -1.17 3.31
C SER A 169 13.50 -0.83 2.69
N LYS A 170 14.43 -1.80 2.59
CA LYS A 170 15.67 -1.61 1.82
C LYS A 170 15.39 -1.54 0.31
N GLY A 171 14.33 -2.20 -0.15
CA GLY A 171 13.81 -2.09 -1.51
C GLY A 171 12.92 -0.86 -1.73
N ASP A 172 12.23 -0.39 -0.70
CA ASP A 172 11.39 0.81 -0.76
C ASP A 172 11.25 1.46 0.62
N SER A 173 11.97 2.56 0.83
CA SER A 173 12.05 3.24 2.12
C SER A 173 10.73 3.88 2.56
N ARG A 174 9.74 4.01 1.67
CA ARG A 174 8.42 4.59 2.01
C ARG A 174 7.72 3.80 3.12
N TYR A 175 8.06 2.53 3.30
CA TYR A 175 7.59 1.72 4.41
C TYR A 175 8.30 2.03 5.73
N ALA A 176 9.57 2.46 5.71
CA ALA A 176 10.29 2.87 6.91
C ALA A 176 9.88 4.26 7.41
N ILE A 177 9.47 5.15 6.50
CA ILE A 177 9.02 6.52 6.84
C ILE A 177 7.51 6.66 6.91
N ALA A 178 6.76 5.57 6.76
CA ALA A 178 5.31 5.54 6.78
C ALA A 178 4.67 6.56 5.83
N ASP A 179 5.06 6.52 4.55
CA ASP A 179 4.46 7.37 3.52
C ASP A 179 2.93 7.24 3.50
N ASN A 180 2.24 8.38 3.26
CA ASN A 180 0.79 8.43 3.33
C ASN A 180 0.12 7.48 2.33
N PHE A 181 0.69 7.33 1.14
CA PHE A 181 0.12 6.44 0.13
C PHE A 181 0.31 4.98 0.52
N THR A 182 1.53 4.57 0.92
CA THR A 182 1.80 3.18 1.31
C THR A 182 0.96 2.78 2.52
N VAL A 183 0.91 3.58 3.58
CA VAL A 183 0.06 3.32 4.76
C VAL A 183 -1.41 3.17 4.38
N SER A 184 -1.94 4.08 3.57
CA SER A 184 -3.35 4.03 3.14
C SER A 184 -3.66 2.81 2.28
N MET A 185 -2.80 2.51 1.30
CA MET A 185 -2.96 1.38 0.39
C MET A 185 -2.93 0.06 1.16
N GLU A 186 -1.91 -0.13 2.01
CA GLU A 186 -1.74 -1.35 2.80
C GLU A 186 -2.85 -1.54 3.85
N THR A 187 -3.42 -0.44 4.36
CA THR A 187 -4.57 -0.52 5.27
C THR A 187 -5.80 -1.05 4.52
N VAL A 188 -6.03 -0.57 3.29
CA VAL A 188 -7.14 -1.08 2.45
C VAL A 188 -6.92 -2.53 2.08
N THR A 189 -5.70 -2.93 1.71
CA THR A 189 -5.40 -4.32 1.37
C THR A 189 -5.56 -5.24 2.57
N ALA A 190 -5.09 -4.84 3.76
CA ALA A 190 -5.24 -5.59 4.99
C ALA A 190 -6.71 -5.73 5.41
N CYS A 191 -7.49 -4.64 5.39
CA CYS A 191 -8.88 -4.65 5.83
C CYS A 191 -9.84 -5.33 4.83
N LEU A 192 -9.57 -5.25 3.52
CA LEU A 192 -10.48 -5.74 2.48
C LEU A 192 -9.90 -6.94 1.73
N TRP A 193 -8.73 -6.79 1.10
CA TRP A 193 -8.19 -7.81 0.20
C TRP A 193 -7.74 -9.06 0.94
N GLY A 194 -7.23 -8.95 2.17
CA GLY A 194 -6.91 -10.11 3.01
C GLY A 194 -8.13 -10.97 3.31
N PRO A 195 -9.14 -10.43 4.02
CA PRO A 195 -10.37 -11.16 4.33
C PRO A 195 -11.11 -11.67 3.08
N PHE A 196 -11.20 -10.86 2.03
CA PHE A 196 -11.90 -11.26 0.81
C PHE A 196 -11.14 -12.31 0.00
N SER A 197 -9.80 -12.35 0.07
CA SER A 197 -9.03 -13.44 -0.54
C SER A 197 -9.34 -14.78 0.10
N ILE A 198 -9.47 -14.83 1.43
CA ILE A 198 -9.90 -16.05 2.13
C ILE A 198 -11.37 -16.39 1.80
N TRP A 199 -12.24 -15.38 1.72
CA TRP A 199 -13.64 -15.60 1.31
C TRP A 199 -13.72 -16.15 -0.12
N ILE A 200 -12.89 -15.71 -1.06
CA ILE A 200 -12.83 -16.29 -2.40
C ILE A 200 -12.55 -17.80 -2.33
N VAL A 201 -11.56 -18.22 -1.53
CA VAL A 201 -11.23 -19.64 -1.36
C VAL A 201 -12.46 -20.42 -0.87
N VAL A 202 -13.13 -19.94 0.18
CA VAL A 202 -14.36 -20.54 0.70
C VAL A 202 -15.44 -20.57 -0.38
N ALA A 203 -15.67 -19.46 -1.10
CA ALA A 203 -16.70 -19.37 -2.13
C ALA A 203 -16.50 -20.36 -3.29
N PHE A 204 -15.26 -20.64 -3.67
CA PHE A 204 -14.95 -21.68 -4.64
C PHE A 204 -15.13 -23.10 -4.08
N LEU A 205 -14.74 -23.35 -2.83
CA LEU A 205 -14.90 -24.64 -2.18
C LEU A 205 -16.37 -25.02 -1.94
N TYR A 206 -17.24 -24.04 -1.71
CA TYR A 206 -18.70 -24.26 -1.55
C TYR A 206 -19.49 -23.97 -2.83
N ASN A 207 -18.80 -23.74 -3.96
CA ASN A 207 -19.42 -23.51 -5.26
C ASN A 207 -20.47 -22.36 -5.26
N HIS A 208 -20.25 -21.31 -4.47
CA HIS A 208 -21.15 -20.15 -4.41
C HIS A 208 -21.18 -19.40 -5.76
N SER A 209 -22.36 -18.89 -6.14
CA SER A 209 -22.59 -18.24 -7.45
C SER A 209 -21.78 -16.95 -7.63
N TYR A 210 -21.48 -16.24 -6.54
CA TYR A 210 -20.75 -14.96 -6.56
C TYR A 210 -19.22 -15.11 -6.55
N ARG A 211 -18.66 -16.34 -6.52
CA ARG A 211 -17.21 -16.59 -6.40
C ARG A 211 -16.37 -15.86 -7.45
N PHE A 212 -16.87 -15.76 -8.68
CA PHE A 212 -16.19 -15.07 -9.78
C PHE A 212 -16.30 -13.55 -9.70
N VAL A 213 -17.39 -13.04 -9.10
CA VAL A 213 -17.55 -11.62 -8.80
C VAL A 213 -16.55 -11.19 -7.74
N LEU A 214 -16.40 -11.98 -6.65
CA LEU A 214 -15.39 -11.72 -5.64
C LEU A 214 -13.96 -11.77 -6.23
N GLN A 215 -13.64 -12.81 -7.01
CA GLN A 215 -12.36 -12.91 -7.71
C GLN A 215 -12.09 -11.66 -8.55
N LEU A 216 -13.08 -11.19 -9.32
CA LEU A 216 -12.93 -9.99 -10.14
C LEU A 216 -12.65 -8.74 -9.30
N ILE A 217 -13.42 -8.52 -8.23
CA ILE A 217 -13.30 -7.33 -7.37
C ILE A 217 -11.92 -7.29 -6.69
N VAL A 218 -11.51 -8.38 -6.05
CA VAL A 218 -10.23 -8.43 -5.33
C VAL A 218 -9.06 -8.32 -6.30
N SER A 219 -9.08 -9.05 -7.43
CA SER A 219 -8.00 -8.96 -8.41
C SER A 219 -7.90 -7.57 -9.05
N LEU A 220 -9.02 -6.89 -9.29
CA LEU A 220 -8.99 -5.51 -9.76
C LEU A 220 -8.42 -4.55 -8.70
N GLY A 221 -8.80 -4.73 -7.44
CA GLY A 221 -8.27 -3.95 -6.31
C GLY A 221 -6.75 -4.10 -6.16
N GLN A 222 -6.25 -5.33 -6.22
CA GLN A 222 -4.82 -5.64 -6.16
C GLN A 222 -4.06 -5.01 -7.34
N LEU A 223 -4.56 -5.19 -8.58
CA LEU A 223 -3.96 -4.62 -9.77
C LEU A 223 -3.91 -3.08 -9.68
N TYR A 224 -5.02 -2.46 -9.27
CA TYR A 224 -5.10 -1.01 -9.15
C TYR A 224 -4.13 -0.46 -8.09
N GLY A 225 -4.06 -1.08 -6.92
CA GLY A 225 -3.11 -0.72 -5.87
C GLY A 225 -1.66 -0.83 -6.35
N ALA A 226 -1.30 -1.94 -6.98
CA ALA A 226 0.05 -2.17 -7.49
C ALA A 226 0.42 -1.19 -8.63
N VAL A 227 -0.51 -0.85 -9.52
CA VAL A 227 -0.27 0.20 -10.53
C VAL A 227 -0.01 1.55 -9.87
N LEU A 228 -0.82 1.94 -8.88
CA LEU A 228 -0.62 3.19 -8.15
C LEU A 228 0.72 3.20 -7.40
N TYR A 229 1.09 2.08 -6.77
CA TYR A 229 2.36 1.89 -6.07
C TYR A 229 3.58 2.17 -6.96
N PHE A 230 3.58 1.64 -8.19
CA PHE A 230 4.64 1.93 -9.15
C PHE A 230 4.57 3.36 -9.67
N PHE A 231 3.38 3.90 -9.93
CA PHE A 231 3.21 5.24 -10.47
C PHE A 231 3.63 6.34 -9.49
N THR A 232 3.36 6.16 -8.18
CA THR A 232 3.80 7.10 -7.15
C THR A 232 5.32 7.11 -7.06
N GLU A 233 5.97 5.96 -7.05
CA GLU A 233 7.44 5.91 -7.00
C GLU A 233 8.10 6.40 -8.28
N HIS A 234 7.50 6.10 -9.43
CA HIS A 234 7.96 6.62 -10.72
C HIS A 234 7.90 8.15 -10.76
N ARG A 235 6.83 8.75 -10.21
CA ARG A 235 6.68 10.21 -10.07
C ARG A 235 7.73 10.83 -9.16
N ASP A 236 8.13 10.11 -8.12
CA ASP A 236 9.19 10.52 -7.20
C ASP A 236 10.60 10.24 -7.74
N GLY A 237 10.72 9.66 -8.94
CA GLY A 237 12.00 9.41 -9.59
C GLY A 237 12.78 8.23 -9.00
N TYR A 238 12.08 7.28 -8.37
CA TYR A 238 12.68 6.10 -7.73
C TYR A 238 13.68 6.43 -6.61
N ILE A 239 13.47 7.53 -5.89
CA ILE A 239 14.38 8.01 -4.85
C ILE A 239 14.40 7.13 -3.60
N HIS A 240 13.34 6.36 -3.35
CA HIS A 240 13.15 5.59 -2.12
C HIS A 240 13.81 4.20 -2.18
N SER A 241 14.63 3.94 -3.20
CA SER A 241 15.36 2.70 -3.39
C SER A 241 16.76 2.97 -3.94
N GLU A 242 17.67 2.03 -3.77
CA GLU A 242 18.94 2.07 -4.49
C GLU A 242 18.70 1.72 -5.97
N TYR A 243 18.53 2.74 -6.80
CA TYR A 243 18.17 2.55 -8.20
C TYR A 243 19.13 1.60 -8.92
N GLY A 244 18.58 0.54 -9.50
CA GLY A 244 19.34 -0.48 -10.23
C GLY A 244 19.97 -1.60 -9.38
N HIS A 245 19.87 -1.54 -8.05
CA HIS A 245 20.42 -2.60 -7.19
C HIS A 245 19.72 -3.95 -7.46
N PRO A 246 20.47 -5.04 -7.71
CA PRO A 246 19.91 -6.31 -8.20
C PRO A 246 18.90 -6.95 -7.23
N ILE A 247 19.15 -6.88 -5.93
CA ILE A 247 18.27 -7.48 -4.92
C ILE A 247 17.16 -6.50 -4.53
N TYR A 248 17.50 -5.36 -3.97
CA TYR A 248 16.52 -4.41 -3.43
C TYR A 248 15.65 -3.72 -4.49
N PHE A 249 16.22 -3.26 -5.60
CA PHE A 249 15.41 -2.62 -6.64
C PHE A 249 14.78 -3.67 -7.56
N TRP A 250 15.57 -4.53 -8.20
CA TRP A 250 15.02 -5.44 -9.22
C TRP A 250 14.22 -6.59 -8.62
N PHE A 251 14.68 -7.22 -7.54
CA PHE A 251 13.97 -8.36 -6.96
C PHE A 251 12.84 -7.92 -6.01
N TYR A 252 13.11 -7.12 -4.98
CA TYR A 252 12.08 -6.70 -4.02
C TYR A 252 11.09 -5.72 -4.64
N PHE A 253 11.57 -4.59 -5.15
CA PHE A 253 10.67 -3.55 -5.65
C PHE A 253 9.99 -3.94 -6.97
N VAL A 254 10.72 -4.42 -7.97
CA VAL A 254 10.14 -4.73 -9.30
C VAL A 254 9.51 -6.12 -9.35
N PHE A 255 10.30 -7.19 -9.19
CA PHE A 255 9.82 -8.56 -9.48
C PHE A 255 8.68 -8.99 -8.56
N MET A 256 8.82 -8.81 -7.24
CA MET A 256 7.77 -9.23 -6.31
C MET A 256 6.46 -8.51 -6.63
N ASN A 257 6.46 -7.18 -6.79
CA ASN A 257 5.26 -6.40 -7.07
C ASN A 257 4.65 -6.67 -8.46
N ILE A 258 5.44 -7.03 -9.48
CA ILE A 258 4.92 -7.44 -10.80
C ILE A 258 4.01 -8.68 -10.68
N LEU A 259 4.21 -9.55 -9.68
CA LEU A 259 3.31 -10.70 -9.47
C LEU A 259 1.87 -10.24 -9.16
N TRP A 260 1.70 -9.15 -8.40
CA TRP A 260 0.41 -8.50 -8.12
C TRP A 260 -0.15 -7.69 -9.30
N ILE A 261 0.58 -7.60 -10.42
CA ILE A 261 0.06 -7.08 -11.69
C ILE A 261 -0.40 -8.26 -12.56
N VAL A 262 0.50 -9.19 -12.84
CA VAL A 262 0.29 -10.24 -13.86
C VAL A 262 -0.76 -11.25 -13.41
N ILE A 263 -0.66 -11.76 -12.17
CA ILE A 263 -1.58 -12.81 -11.70
C ILE A 263 -3.00 -12.25 -11.57
N PRO A 264 -3.23 -11.09 -10.92
CA PRO A 264 -4.56 -10.50 -10.86
C PRO A 264 -5.14 -10.16 -12.24
N PHE A 265 -4.33 -9.71 -13.20
CA PHE A 265 -4.79 -9.47 -14.57
C PHE A 265 -5.33 -10.75 -15.24
N ILE A 266 -4.62 -11.88 -15.10
CA ILE A 266 -5.09 -13.18 -15.61
C ILE A 266 -6.41 -13.59 -14.93
N LEU A 267 -6.53 -13.37 -13.61
CA LEU A 267 -7.73 -13.71 -12.85
C LEU A 267 -8.92 -12.81 -13.18
N ILE A 268 -8.69 -11.55 -13.52
CA ILE A 268 -9.70 -10.63 -14.06
C ILE A 268 -10.22 -11.17 -15.40
N ALA A 269 -9.33 -11.55 -16.31
CA ALA A 269 -9.71 -12.10 -17.61
C ALA A 269 -10.51 -13.41 -17.47
N ASP A 270 -10.09 -14.31 -16.57
CA ASP A 270 -10.83 -15.53 -16.24
C ASP A 270 -12.24 -15.21 -15.71
N SER A 271 -12.35 -14.33 -14.70
CA SER A 271 -13.64 -13.92 -14.17
C SER A 271 -14.54 -13.27 -15.22
N TRP A 272 -13.98 -12.39 -16.04
CA TRP A 272 -14.70 -11.73 -17.12
C TRP A 272 -15.31 -12.74 -18.10
N CYS A 273 -14.51 -13.72 -18.55
CA CYS A 273 -14.97 -14.77 -19.46
C CYS A 273 -16.09 -15.61 -18.83
N GLN A 274 -15.93 -16.03 -17.57
CA GLN A 274 -16.91 -16.89 -16.90
C GLN A 274 -18.23 -16.17 -16.64
N LEU A 275 -18.18 -14.91 -16.19
CA LEU A 275 -19.36 -14.09 -15.96
C LEU A 275 -20.08 -13.77 -17.28
N SER A 276 -19.34 -13.42 -18.34
CA SER A 276 -19.90 -13.14 -19.66
C SER A 276 -20.57 -14.38 -20.28
N ALA A 277 -19.96 -15.55 -20.12
CA ALA A 277 -20.55 -16.81 -20.56
C ALA A 277 -21.86 -17.13 -19.82
N CYS A 278 -21.88 -16.93 -18.50
CA CYS A 278 -23.08 -17.11 -17.68
C CYS A 278 -24.23 -16.18 -18.14
N GLN A 279 -23.94 -14.90 -18.35
CA GLN A 279 -24.94 -13.94 -18.86
C GLN A 279 -25.46 -14.34 -20.24
N SER A 280 -24.56 -14.73 -21.15
CA SER A 280 -24.95 -15.17 -22.50
C SER A 280 -25.85 -16.41 -22.48
N MET A 281 -25.61 -17.34 -21.55
CA MET A 281 -26.47 -18.52 -21.36
C MET A 281 -27.85 -18.15 -20.82
N PHE A 282 -27.90 -17.22 -19.86
CA PHE A 282 -29.16 -16.71 -19.31
C PHE A 282 -30.02 -16.04 -20.38
N ASP A 283 -29.43 -15.17 -21.20
CA ASP A 283 -30.14 -14.47 -22.27
C ASP A 283 -30.73 -15.45 -23.30
N LYS A 284 -29.96 -16.47 -23.70
CA LYS A 284 -30.43 -17.54 -24.61
C LYS A 284 -31.59 -18.35 -24.02
N ALA A 285 -31.54 -18.65 -22.72
CA ALA A 285 -32.61 -19.38 -22.04
C ALA A 285 -33.89 -18.54 -21.96
N ALA A 286 -33.77 -17.24 -21.68
CA ALA A 286 -34.90 -16.31 -21.63
C ALA A 286 -35.60 -16.19 -22.99
N LEU A 287 -34.86 -16.16 -24.10
CA LEU A 287 -35.42 -16.14 -25.46
C LEU A 287 -36.19 -17.43 -25.80
N LYS A 288 -35.64 -18.60 -25.47
CA LYS A 288 -36.33 -19.89 -25.66
C LYS A 288 -37.62 -20.00 -24.85
N GLY A 289 -37.63 -19.44 -23.62
CA GLY A 289 -38.83 -19.42 -22.77
C GLY A 289 -39.96 -18.56 -23.35
N LYS A 290 -39.64 -17.47 -24.05
CA LYS A 290 -40.63 -16.62 -24.74
C LYS A 290 -41.20 -17.31 -25.98
N SER A 291 -40.37 -17.95 -26.80
CA SER A 291 -40.80 -18.68 -27.99
C SER A 291 -41.71 -19.88 -27.71
N LYS A 292 -41.66 -20.47 -26.51
CA LYS A 292 -42.57 -21.56 -26.10
C LYS A 292 -43.93 -21.07 -25.59
N ARG A 293 -44.10 -19.77 -25.34
CA ARG A 293 -45.34 -19.17 -24.80
C ARG A 293 -46.16 -18.41 -25.86
N SER A 294 -45.57 -18.14 -27.02
CA SER A 294 -46.25 -17.63 -28.23
C SER A 294 -46.75 -18.79 -29.08
#